data_AF-A0A9K3JL48-F1
#
_entry.id   AF-A0A9K3JL48-F1
#
_cell.length_a   1.000
_cell.length_b   1.000
_cell.length_c   1.000
_cell.angle_alpha   90.00
_cell.angle_beta   90.00
_cell.angle_gamma   90.00
#
_symmetry.space_group_name_H-M   'P 1'
#
loop_
_entity.id
_entity.type
_entity.pdbx_description
1 polymer ?
#
loop_
_entity_poly.entity_id
_entity_poly.type
_entity_poly.pdbx_seq_one_letter_code
_entity_poly.pdbx_strand_id
1 'polypeptide(L)'
;MLFIMRGDLLTVTTNGGRRGFFNSSNLKAGDFCGDELLTWALDPNLSSTLPLSTTTVRVITDVEAFSLKANDLKIVASQFRRLHSKRFQHTFRYYSQHWRTWGACFIQAAWRRHCGRQKARMQ
;
A
#
# COMPACT_ATOMS: atom_id res chain seq x y z
N MET A 1 7.92 2.60 8.74
CA MET A 1 6.58 3.05 8.33
C MET A 1 6.43 4.49 8.81
N LEU A 2 5.83 5.38 8.00
CA LEU A 2 5.65 6.79 8.35
C LEU A 2 4.16 7.12 8.43
N PHE A 3 3.76 7.84 9.46
CA PHE A 3 2.40 8.35 9.66
C PHE A 3 2.43 9.87 9.55
N ILE A 4 1.65 10.41 8.62
CA ILE A 4 1.67 11.83 8.30
C ILE A 4 0.72 12.55 9.25
N MET A 5 1.25 13.51 10.01
CA MET A 5 0.47 14.32 10.94
C MET A 5 0.08 15.66 10.32
N ARG A 6 0.96 16.21 9.48
CA ARG A 6 0.77 17.50 8.82
C ARG A 6 1.60 17.60 7.54
N GLY A 7 1.13 18.42 6.60
CA GLY A 7 1.78 18.68 5.32
C GLY A 7 1.27 17.80 4.17
N ASP A 8 1.79 18.07 2.98
CA ASP A 8 1.46 17.36 1.75
C ASP A 8 2.70 16.65 1.19
N LEU A 9 2.51 15.38 0.80
CA LEU A 9 3.54 14.58 0.14
C LEU A 9 3.00 14.02 -1.17
N LEU A 10 3.89 13.80 -2.12
CA LEU A 10 3.63 13.03 -3.32
C LEU A 10 4.23 11.62 -3.16
N THR A 11 3.44 10.61 -3.45
CA THR A 11 3.91 9.23 -3.63
C THR A 11 3.92 8.91 -5.10
N VAL A 12 4.97 8.23 -5.55
CA VAL A 12 5.10 7.73 -6.92
C VAL A 12 5.57 6.28 -6.85
N THR A 13 4.84 5.38 -7.51
CA THR A 13 5.21 3.96 -7.60
C THR A 13 5.30 3.52 -9.05
N THR A 14 6.33 2.71 -9.33
CA THR A 14 6.51 2.00 -10.60
C THR A 14 6.14 0.52 -10.47
N ASN A 15 5.64 0.09 -9.30
CA ASN A 15 5.33 -1.31 -8.97
C ASN A 15 6.47 -2.27 -9.35
N GLY A 16 7.69 -1.94 -8.89
CA GLY A 16 8.89 -2.73 -9.20
C GLY A 16 9.40 -2.58 -10.63
N GLY A 17 9.20 -1.40 -11.26
CA GLY A 17 9.74 -1.11 -12.59
C GLY A 17 8.91 -1.65 -13.76
N ARG A 18 7.63 -1.96 -13.54
CA ARG A 18 6.77 -2.45 -14.62
C ARG A 18 6.56 -1.35 -15.67
N ARG A 19 6.99 -1.59 -16.91
CA ARG A 19 6.82 -0.65 -18.04
C ARG A 19 5.36 -0.26 -18.21
N GLY A 20 5.11 1.05 -18.34
CA GLY A 20 3.77 1.63 -18.49
C GLY A 20 2.95 1.71 -17.19
N PHE A 21 3.53 1.35 -16.04
CA PHE A 21 2.90 1.50 -14.73
C PHE A 21 3.47 2.73 -14.02
N PHE A 22 2.68 3.79 -13.98
CA PHE A 22 2.96 4.99 -13.19
C PHE A 22 1.71 5.28 -12.36
N ASN A 23 1.83 5.19 -11.04
CA ASN A 23 0.80 5.67 -10.15
C ASN A 23 1.38 6.73 -9.24
N SER A 24 0.72 7.87 -9.18
CA SER A 24 1.05 8.97 -8.29
C SER A 24 -0.15 9.33 -7.44
N SER A 25 0.06 9.53 -6.15
CA SER A 25 -0.99 9.97 -5.22
C SER A 25 -0.46 10.97 -4.20
N ASN A 26 -1.31 11.89 -3.79
CA ASN A 26 -1.00 12.79 -2.70
C ASN A 26 -1.28 12.11 -1.36
N LEU A 27 -0.36 12.22 -0.41
CA LEU A 27 -0.58 11.88 1.00
C LEU A 27 -0.76 13.16 1.80
N LYS A 28 -1.73 13.13 2.71
CA LYS A 28 -2.06 14.23 3.63
C LYS A 28 -2.05 13.75 5.08
N ALA A 29 -2.35 14.65 6.01
CA ALA A 29 -2.56 14.31 7.40
C ALA A 29 -3.56 13.14 7.56
N GLY A 30 -3.18 12.13 8.34
CA GLY A 30 -3.93 10.89 8.53
C GLY A 30 -3.53 9.74 7.60
N ASP A 31 -2.80 10.03 6.51
CA ASP A 31 -2.26 9.00 5.63
C ASP A 31 -0.94 8.42 6.17
N PHE A 32 -0.50 7.31 5.56
CA PHE A 32 0.76 6.67 5.90
C PHE A 32 1.45 6.09 4.66
N CYS A 33 2.75 5.78 4.78
CA CYS A 33 3.51 5.08 3.76
C CYS A 33 4.46 4.02 4.35
N GLY A 34 4.88 3.08 3.49
CA GLY A 34 5.70 1.92 3.90
C GLY A 34 4.85 0.76 4.40
N ASP A 35 3.69 0.53 3.78
CA ASP A 35 2.75 -0.53 4.13
C ASP A 35 3.27 -1.94 3.75
N GLU A 36 4.32 -2.01 2.94
CA GLU A 36 5.09 -3.24 2.72
C GLU A 36 5.66 -3.78 4.03
N LEU A 37 6.07 -2.89 4.96
CA LEU A 37 6.57 -3.29 6.29
C LEU A 37 5.48 -3.92 7.14
N LEU A 38 4.23 -3.48 7.01
CA LEU A 38 3.13 -4.07 7.77
C LEU A 38 2.80 -5.48 7.28
N THR A 39 2.77 -5.67 5.96
CA THR A 39 2.60 -7.00 5.36
C THR A 39 3.71 -7.94 5.83
N TRP A 40 4.96 -7.44 5.86
CA TRP A 40 6.10 -8.16 6.42
C TRP A 40 5.94 -8.51 7.90
N ALA A 41 5.51 -7.54 8.73
CA ALA A 41 5.38 -7.75 10.16
C ALA A 41 4.26 -8.72 10.55
N LEU A 42 3.23 -8.87 9.71
CA LEU A 42 2.08 -9.74 9.97
C LEU A 42 2.30 -11.20 9.55
N ASP A 43 3.23 -11.48 8.63
CA ASP A 43 3.52 -12.83 8.16
C ASP A 43 4.73 -13.43 8.91
N PRO A 44 4.57 -14.53 9.67
CA PRO A 44 5.68 -15.18 10.36
C PRO A 44 6.69 -15.85 9.43
N ASN A 45 6.28 -16.18 8.21
CA ASN A 45 7.08 -16.98 7.28
C ASN A 45 7.98 -16.08 6.43
N LEU A 46 7.81 -14.76 6.50
CA LEU A 46 8.65 -13.83 5.77
C LEU A 46 10.05 -13.72 6.40
N SER A 47 11.04 -13.65 5.51
CA SER A 47 12.47 -13.54 5.82
C SER A 47 12.78 -12.47 6.87
N SER A 48 13.91 -12.64 7.58
CA SER A 48 14.49 -11.61 8.44
C SER A 48 14.86 -10.33 7.68
N THR A 49 14.97 -10.39 6.35
CA THR A 49 15.23 -9.25 5.48
C THR A 49 14.04 -8.30 5.41
N LEU A 50 14.30 -7.00 5.55
CA LEU A 50 13.29 -5.96 5.39
C LEU A 50 12.82 -5.86 3.93
N PRO A 51 11.52 -5.65 3.69
CA PRO A 51 11.01 -5.40 2.36
C PRO A 51 11.58 -4.08 1.81
N LEU A 52 11.97 -4.10 0.54
CA LEU A 52 12.30 -2.89 -0.20
C LEU A 52 11.02 -2.16 -0.56
N SER A 53 11.00 -0.83 -0.40
CA SER A 53 9.85 -0.05 -0.84
C SER A 53 9.82 0.04 -2.37
N THR A 54 8.63 -0.07 -2.94
CA THR A 54 8.38 0.10 -4.38
C THR A 54 7.90 1.50 -4.73
N THR A 55 7.87 2.39 -3.74
CA THR A 55 7.28 3.73 -3.83
C THR A 55 8.31 4.76 -3.39
N THR A 56 8.44 5.83 -4.15
CA THR A 56 9.22 7.02 -3.77
C THR A 56 8.27 8.06 -3.20
N VAL A 57 8.62 8.59 -2.03
CA VAL A 57 7.90 9.67 -1.37
C VAL A 57 8.68 10.97 -1.55
N ARG A 58 8.01 12.02 -1.99
CA ARG A 58 8.56 13.37 -2.11
C ARG A 58 7.73 14.32 -1.28
N VAL A 59 8.41 15.14 -0.50
CA VAL A 59 7.80 16.20 0.30
C VAL A 59 7.44 17.38 -0.62
N ILE A 60 6.20 17.88 -0.53
CA ILE A 60 5.73 19.05 -1.30
C ILE A 60 5.77 20.32 -0.43
N THR A 61 5.39 20.18 0.84
CA THR A 61 5.38 21.26 1.85
C THR A 61 6.16 20.82 3.09
N ASP A 62 6.33 21.69 4.09
CA ASP A 62 6.82 21.24 5.39
C ASP A 62 5.91 20.14 5.96
N VAL A 63 6.52 19.06 6.45
CA VAL A 63 5.83 17.83 6.89
C VAL A 63 6.25 17.46 8.31
N GLU A 64 5.25 17.10 9.11
CA GLU A 64 5.44 16.44 10.40
C GLU A 64 4.92 15.01 10.27
N ALA A 65 5.76 14.04 10.65
CA ALA A 65 5.42 12.63 10.57
C ALA A 65 6.03 11.83 11.72
N PHE A 66 5.29 10.83 12.20
CA PHE A 66 5.82 9.83 13.12
C PHE A 66 6.43 8.67 12.34
N SER A 67 7.59 8.20 12.80
CA SER A 67 8.20 6.98 12.27
C SER A 67 7.98 5.82 13.24
N LEU A 68 7.50 4.70 12.69
CA LEU A 68 7.43 3.42 13.39
C LEU A 68 8.47 2.49 12.77
N LYS A 69 9.46 2.08 13.58
CA LYS A 69 10.55 1.21 13.12
C LYS A 69 10.05 -0.21 12.92
N ALA A 70 10.77 -0.97 12.09
CA ALA A 70 10.38 -2.33 11.74
C ALA A 70 10.31 -3.28 12.94
N ASN A 71 11.25 -3.18 13.88
CA ASN A 71 11.25 -4.02 15.09
C ASN A 71 10.05 -3.72 15.99
N ASP A 72 9.77 -2.44 16.23
CA ASP A 72 8.61 -2.01 17.03
C ASP A 72 7.31 -2.46 16.36
N LEU A 73 7.22 -2.32 15.03
CA LEU A 73 6.08 -2.79 14.25
C LEU A 73 5.89 -4.31 14.37
N LYS A 74 6.96 -5.10 14.40
CA LYS A 74 6.90 -6.56 14.62
C LYS A 74 6.32 -6.91 15.99
N ILE A 75 6.75 -6.22 17.04
CA ILE A 75 6.23 -6.43 18.40
C ILE A 75 4.73 -6.14 18.41
N VAL A 76 4.33 -4.98 17.87
CA VAL A 76 2.93 -4.57 17.77
C VAL A 76 2.12 -5.59 16.94
N ALA A 77 2.60 -5.97 15.76
CA ALA A 77 1.94 -6.93 14.88
C ALA A 77 1.76 -8.31 15.53
N SER A 78 2.76 -8.79 16.29
CA SER A 78 2.68 -10.07 17.00
C SER A 78 1.54 -10.12 18.03
N GLN A 79 1.30 -9.00 18.74
CA GLN A 79 0.19 -8.89 19.69
C GLN A 79 -1.17 -8.93 18.97
N PHE A 80 -1.31 -8.21 17.86
CA PHE A 80 -2.54 -8.20 17.07
C PHE A 80 -2.83 -9.52 16.37
N ARG A 81 -1.79 -10.26 15.97
CA ARG A 81 -1.93 -11.59 15.40
C ARG A 81 -2.50 -12.58 16.41
N ARG A 82 -2.01 -12.53 17.66
CA ARG A 82 -2.56 -13.33 18.77
C ARG A 82 -4.04 -13.04 19.01
N LEU A 83 -4.48 -11.84 18.66
CA LEU A 83 -5.87 -11.39 18.78
C LEU A 83 -6.74 -11.68 17.54
N HIS A 84 -6.22 -12.36 16.50
CA HIS A 84 -6.95 -12.76 15.27
C HIS A 84 -7.86 -11.66 14.65
N SER A 85 -7.48 -10.38 14.79
CA SER A 85 -8.36 -9.28 14.42
C SER A 85 -8.41 -9.08 12.91
N LYS A 86 -9.36 -9.76 12.23
CA LYS A 86 -9.68 -9.51 10.81
C LYS A 86 -9.95 -8.02 10.57
N ARG A 87 -10.59 -7.35 11.53
CA ARG A 87 -10.89 -5.91 11.48
C ARG A 87 -9.64 -5.07 11.27
N PHE A 88 -8.56 -5.35 11.98
CA PHE A 88 -7.30 -4.63 11.83
C PHE A 88 -6.73 -4.76 10.42
N GLN A 89 -6.68 -5.98 9.89
CA GLN A 89 -6.21 -6.24 8.52
C GLN A 89 -7.08 -5.52 7.48
N HIS A 90 -8.40 -5.55 7.64
CA HIS A 90 -9.33 -4.84 6.76
C HIS A 90 -9.12 -3.34 6.80
N THR A 91 -8.97 -2.74 7.99
CA THR A 91 -8.68 -1.31 8.15
C THR A 91 -7.40 -0.93 7.40
N PHE A 92 -6.31 -1.67 7.59
CA PHE A 92 -5.06 -1.35 6.91
C PHE A 92 -5.13 -1.53 5.40
N ARG A 93 -5.80 -2.59 4.92
CA ARG A 93 -6.05 -2.76 3.48
C ARG A 93 -6.90 -1.62 2.90
N TYR A 94 -7.86 -1.12 3.67
CA TYR A 94 -8.74 -0.03 3.24
C TYR A 94 -7.99 1.31 3.13
N TYR A 95 -7.07 1.60 4.06
CA TYR A 95 -6.30 2.85 4.06
C TYR A 95 -4.98 2.78 3.26
N SER A 96 -4.47 1.59 2.96
CA SER A 96 -3.26 1.43 2.13
C SER A 96 -3.51 1.84 0.68
N GLN A 97 -2.64 2.74 0.20
CA GLN A 97 -2.64 3.16 -1.19
C GLN A 97 -2.27 2.02 -2.14
N HIS A 98 -1.40 1.09 -1.73
CA HIS A 98 -1.04 -0.08 -2.53
C HIS A 98 -2.26 -0.97 -2.78
N TRP A 99 -3.04 -1.29 -1.75
CA TRP A 99 -4.24 -2.12 -1.87
C TRP A 99 -5.36 -1.44 -2.67
N ARG A 100 -5.53 -0.12 -2.53
CA ARG A 100 -6.45 0.67 -3.36
C ARG A 100 -6.05 0.59 -4.84
N THR A 101 -4.76 0.75 -5.14
CA THR A 101 -4.22 0.64 -6.50
C THR A 101 -4.43 -0.75 -7.07
N TRP A 102 -4.13 -1.79 -6.29
CA TRP A 102 -4.34 -3.17 -6.69
C TRP A 102 -5.81 -3.44 -7.03
N GLY A 103 -6.74 -2.98 -6.18
CA GLY A 103 -8.18 -3.10 -6.41
C GLY A 103 -8.64 -2.40 -7.69
N ALA A 104 -8.17 -1.17 -7.92
CA ALA A 104 -8.46 -0.42 -9.14
C ALA A 104 -7.95 -1.17 -10.40
N CYS A 105 -6.71 -1.66 -10.38
CA CYS A 105 -6.14 -2.43 -11.48
C CYS A 105 -6.90 -3.74 -11.74
N PHE A 106 -7.36 -4.41 -10.68
CA PHE A 106 -8.14 -5.64 -10.80
C PHE A 106 -9.47 -5.39 -11.50
N ILE A 107 -10.20 -4.35 -11.08
CA ILE A 107 -11.46 -3.92 -11.71
C ILE A 107 -11.21 -3.52 -13.17
N GLN A 108 -10.19 -2.73 -13.45
CA GLN A 108 -9.82 -2.33 -14.82
C GLN A 108 -9.54 -3.53 -15.71
N ALA A 109 -8.82 -4.54 -15.21
CA ALA A 109 -8.53 -5.75 -15.97
C ALA A 109 -9.80 -6.56 -16.25
N ALA A 110 -10.69 -6.71 -15.26
CA ALA A 110 -11.97 -7.39 -15.42
C ALA A 110 -12.87 -6.67 -16.45
N TRP A 111 -12.94 -5.34 -16.39
CA TRP A 111 -13.70 -4.51 -17.32
C TRP A 111 -13.18 -4.65 -18.75
N ARG A 112 -11.87 -4.52 -18.97
CA ARG A 112 -11.25 -4.70 -20.30
C ARG A 112 -11.56 -6.07 -20.89
N ARG A 113 -11.54 -7.13 -20.07
CA ARG A 113 -11.93 -8.48 -20.49
C ARG A 113 -13.41 -8.56 -20.86
N HIS A 114 -14.30 -7.91 -20.10
CA HIS A 114 -15.72 -7.86 -20.43
C HIS A 114 -15.98 -7.15 -21.76
N CYS A 115 -15.40 -5.96 -21.96
CA CYS A 115 -15.53 -5.22 -23.22
C CYS A 115 -14.99 -6.01 -24.42
N GLY A 116 -13.87 -6.73 -24.24
CA GLY A 116 -13.33 -7.61 -25.29
C GLY A 116 -14.31 -8.71 -25.69
N ARG A 117 -14.97 -9.34 -24.72
CA ARG A 117 -16.01 -10.35 -24.99
C ARG A 117 -17.24 -9.76 -25.66
N GLN A 118 -17.66 -8.55 -25.31
CA GLN A 118 -18.79 -7.89 -25.98
C GLN A 118 -18.47 -7.59 -27.45
N LYS A 119 -17.28 -7.05 -27.75
CA LYS A 119 -16.86 -6.80 -29.13
C LYS A 119 -16.81 -8.07 -29.97
N ALA A 120 -16.32 -9.17 -29.41
CA ALA A 120 -16.28 -10.48 -30.08
C ALA A 120 -17.66 -11.13 -30.28
N ARG A 121 -18.71 -10.65 -29.58
CA ARG A 121 -20.11 -11.10 -29.78
C ARG A 121 -20.87 -10.27 -30.82
N MET A 122 -20.32 -9.11 -31.19
CA MET A 122 -20.90 -8.19 -32.18
C MET A 122 -20.28 -8.39 -33.58
N GLN A 123 -19.33 -9.32 -33.71
CA GLN A 123 -18.76 -9.81 -34.97
C GLN A 123 -19.32 -11.20 -35.24
#